data_AF-A0AA96YVL5-F1
#
_entry.id   AF-A0AA96YVL5-F1
#
_cell.length_a   1.000
_cell.length_b   1.000
_cell.length_c   1.000
_cell.angle_alpha   90.00
_cell.angle_beta   90.00
_cell.angle_gamma   90.00
#
_symmetry.space_group_name_H-M   'P 1'
#
loop_
_entity.id
_entity.type
_entity.pdbx_description
1 polymer ?
#
loop_
_entity_poly.entity_id
_entity_poly.type
_entity_poly.pdbx_seq_one_letter_code
_entity_poly.pdbx_strand_id
1 'polypeptide(L)'
;MKTEYIYICAQAYCNDQGSGINYYTDYQRFDNRNDAIKNGWQQRESDDFNIGVLVNGRLVSVDWMAKPVTTNPESLLKIEDELGLI
;
A
#
# COMPACT_ATOMS: atom_id res chain seq x y z
N MET A 1 -0.31 6.23 -19.88
CA MET A 1 -0.72 5.35 -18.76
C MET A 1 -0.82 6.24 -17.54
N LYS A 2 -1.90 6.16 -16.76
CA LYS A 2 -2.07 7.00 -15.56
C LYS A 2 -1.35 6.31 -14.41
N THR A 3 -0.45 7.02 -13.75
CA THR A 3 0.17 6.56 -12.51
C THR A 3 -0.48 7.29 -11.34
N GLU A 4 -0.88 6.53 -10.34
CA GLU A 4 -1.47 7.05 -9.10
C GLU A 4 -0.73 6.42 -7.91
N TYR A 5 -0.84 7.06 -6.76
CA TYR A 5 -0.21 6.64 -5.53
C TYR A 5 -1.26 6.54 -4.43
N ILE A 6 -1.17 5.49 -3.63
CA ILE A 6 -2.03 5.27 -2.46
C ILE A 6 -1.16 5.00 -1.24
N TYR A 7 -1.68 5.36 -0.08
CA TYR A 7 -1.12 4.93 1.20
C TYR A 7 -1.54 3.48 1.50
N ILE A 8 -0.64 2.66 2.04
CA ILE A 8 -0.92 1.28 2.48
C ILE A 8 -0.35 1.08 3.89
N CYS A 9 -1.21 0.73 4.84
CA CYS A 9 -0.81 0.19 6.14
C CYS A 9 -0.56 -1.31 6.00
N ALA A 10 0.63 -1.79 6.38
CA ALA A 10 0.87 -3.21 6.60
C ALA A 10 0.90 -3.46 8.11
N GLN A 11 -0.05 -4.24 8.63
CA GLN A 11 -0.17 -4.49 10.07
C GLN A 11 0.03 -5.97 10.37
N ALA A 12 1.05 -6.29 11.17
CA ALA A 12 1.26 -7.64 11.65
C ALA A 12 0.20 -8.03 12.70
N TYR A 13 -0.23 -9.29 12.66
CA TYR A 13 -1.04 -9.90 13.71
C TYR A 13 -0.47 -11.25 14.14
N CYS A 14 -0.75 -11.62 15.39
CA CYS A 14 -0.48 -12.94 15.96
C CYS A 14 -1.52 -13.18 17.06
N ASN A 15 -2.40 -14.16 16.86
CA ASN A 15 -3.49 -14.52 17.78
C ASN A 15 -3.83 -16.02 17.63
N ASP A 16 -4.86 -16.49 18.34
CA ASP A 16 -5.28 -17.91 18.35
C ASP A 16 -5.68 -18.45 16.97
N GLN A 17 -5.96 -17.57 15.99
CA GLN A 17 -6.30 -17.94 14.62
C GLN A 17 -5.09 -17.96 13.68
N GLY A 18 -3.89 -17.61 14.16
CA GLY A 18 -2.65 -17.64 13.40
C GLY A 18 -1.87 -16.33 13.45
N SER A 19 -0.96 -16.17 12.50
CA SER A 19 -0.15 -14.97 12.33
C SER A 19 -0.01 -14.57 10.87
N GLY A 20 0.19 -13.28 10.63
CA GLY A 20 0.30 -12.76 9.28
C GLY A 20 0.41 -11.24 9.23
N ILE A 21 0.25 -10.70 8.03
CA ILE A 21 0.16 -9.27 7.74
C ILE A 21 -1.21 -9.02 7.11
N ASN A 22 -1.91 -8.00 7.62
CA ASN A 22 -3.07 -7.43 6.96
C ASN A 22 -2.71 -6.11 6.28
N TYR A 23 -3.39 -5.78 5.20
CA TYR A 23 -3.21 -4.55 4.44
C TYR A 23 -4.45 -3.65 4.52
N TYR A 24 -4.24 -2.35 4.74
CA TYR A 24 -5.31 -1.36 4.81
C TYR A 24 -4.95 -0.10 4.03
N THR A 25 -5.96 0.60 3.51
CA THR A 25 -5.82 1.91 2.88
C THR A 25 -7.05 2.76 3.19
N ASP A 26 -6.96 4.07 2.98
CA ASP A 26 -8.09 4.99 3.05
C ASP A 26 -8.72 5.26 1.67
N TYR A 27 -8.26 4.52 0.64
CA TYR A 27 -8.71 4.56 -0.75
C TYR A 27 -8.49 5.90 -1.47
N GLN A 28 -7.80 6.87 -0.83
CA GLN A 28 -7.44 8.12 -1.48
C GLN A 28 -6.32 7.90 -2.50
N ARG A 29 -6.56 8.38 -3.72
CA ARG A 29 -5.61 8.28 -4.83
C ARG A 29 -5.00 9.64 -5.14
N PHE A 30 -3.69 9.65 -5.31
CA PHE A 30 -2.92 10.87 -5.57
C PHE A 30 -2.17 10.73 -6.89
N ASP A 31 -2.13 11.80 -7.69
CA ASP A 31 -1.28 11.84 -8.89
C ASP A 31 0.20 12.06 -8.53
N ASN A 32 0.48 12.45 -7.27
CA ASN A 32 1.82 12.70 -6.74
C ASN A 32 2.11 11.82 -5.52
N ARG A 33 3.26 11.13 -5.55
CA ARG A 33 3.75 10.29 -4.44
C ARG A 33 3.86 11.04 -3.13
N ASN A 34 4.34 12.28 -3.14
CA ASN A 34 4.55 13.06 -1.92
C ASN A 34 3.23 13.35 -1.20
N ASP A 35 2.13 13.47 -1.94
CA ASP A 35 0.80 13.66 -1.34
C ASP A 35 0.32 12.36 -0.68
N ALA A 36 0.54 11.21 -1.30
CA ALA A 36 0.28 9.90 -0.68
C ALA A 36 1.15 9.66 0.57
N ILE A 37 2.42 10.08 0.55
CA ILE A 37 3.31 10.04 1.71
C ILE A 37 2.76 10.94 2.82
N LYS A 38 2.42 12.19 2.50
CA LYS A 38 1.82 13.12 3.46
C LYS A 38 0.53 12.58 4.06
N ASN A 39 -0.32 11.95 3.26
CA ASN A 39 -1.52 11.27 3.73
C ASN A 39 -1.15 10.13 4.69
N GLY A 40 -0.17 9.29 4.36
CA GLY A 40 0.28 8.21 5.25
C GLY A 40 0.79 8.70 6.61
N TRP A 41 1.53 9.79 6.63
CA TRP A 41 1.93 10.44 7.89
C TRP A 41 0.73 10.89 8.73
N GLN A 42 -0.33 11.39 8.09
CA GLN A 42 -1.56 11.78 8.78
C GLN A 42 -2.35 10.57 9.30
N GLN A 43 -2.37 9.46 8.57
CA GLN A 43 -3.08 8.24 8.97
C GLN A 43 -2.35 7.45 10.07
N ARG A 44 -1.01 7.52 10.11
CA ARG A 44 -0.19 6.67 11.01
C ARG A 44 0.55 7.39 12.09
N GLU A 45 0.73 8.70 11.95
CA GLU A 45 1.59 9.51 12.84
C GLU A 45 3.02 8.94 12.94
N SER A 46 3.45 8.14 11.96
CA SER A 46 4.79 7.53 11.84
C SER A 46 5.10 7.19 10.37
N ASP A 47 6.35 6.78 10.07
CA ASP A 47 6.77 6.27 8.75
C ASP A 47 6.52 4.78 8.54
N ASP A 48 5.83 4.13 9.47
CA ASP A 48 5.52 2.69 9.44
C ASP A 48 4.31 2.44 8.53
N PHE A 49 4.54 2.67 7.24
CA PHE A 49 3.61 2.45 6.14
C PHE A 49 4.31 2.37 4.79
N ASN A 50 3.56 1.94 3.78
CA ASN A 50 4.00 1.86 2.41
C ASN A 50 3.19 2.75 1.46
N ILE A 51 3.75 2.98 0.28
CA ILE A 51 3.08 3.60 -0.85
C ILE A 51 2.83 2.55 -1.91
N GLY A 52 1.57 2.33 -2.25
CA GLY A 52 1.19 1.58 -3.43
C GLY A 52 1.32 2.44 -4.68
N VAL A 53 2.03 1.95 -5.68
CA VAL A 53 2.11 2.56 -7.02
C VAL A 53 1.11 1.85 -7.92
N LEU A 54 0.12 2.59 -8.41
CA LEU A 54 -0.90 2.09 -9.32
C LEU A 54 -0.60 2.57 -10.74
N VAL A 55 -0.65 1.67 -11.72
CA VAL A 55 -0.62 2.01 -13.16
C VAL A 55 -1.92 1.53 -13.79
N ASN A 56 -2.70 2.47 -14.33
CA ASN A 56 -4.06 2.21 -14.84
C ASN A 56 -4.93 1.46 -13.81
N GLY A 57 -4.82 1.84 -12.53
CA GLY A 57 -5.57 1.25 -11.43
C GLY A 57 -5.02 -0.07 -10.87
N ARG A 58 -3.95 -0.63 -11.45
CA ARG A 58 -3.33 -1.88 -11.00
C ARG A 58 -2.08 -1.62 -10.17
N LEU A 59 -1.92 -2.30 -9.05
CA LEU A 59 -0.76 -2.23 -8.18
C LEU A 59 0.45 -2.85 -8.88
N VAL A 60 1.48 -2.05 -9.13
CA VAL A 60 2.73 -2.47 -9.78
C VAL A 60 3.93 -2.44 -8.85
N SER A 61 3.82 -1.76 -7.71
CA SER A 61 4.86 -1.71 -6.67
C SER A 61 4.26 -1.34 -5.32
N VAL A 62 4.86 -1.87 -4.27
CA VAL A 62 4.70 -1.39 -2.90
C VAL A 62 6.06 -0.89 -2.45
N ASP A 63 6.11 0.36 -2.02
CA ASP A 63 7.34 1.08 -1.73
C ASP A 63 7.34 1.53 -0.26
N TRP A 64 8.51 1.55 0.38
CA TRP A 64 8.71 2.34 1.59
C TRP A 64 9.22 3.72 1.17
N MET A 65 8.36 4.73 1.33
CA MET A 65 8.55 6.08 0.81
C MET A 65 8.78 6.09 -0.70
N ALA A 66 10.04 6.11 -1.15
CA ALA A 66 10.44 6.08 -2.57
C ALA A 66 11.25 4.82 -2.95
N LYS A 67 11.39 3.86 -2.04
CA LYS A 67 12.20 2.66 -2.22
C LYS A 67 11.28 1.45 -2.38
N PRO A 68 11.30 0.74 -3.52
CA PRO A 68 10.52 -0.48 -3.67
C PRO A 68 10.86 -1.53 -2.62
N VAL A 69 9.83 -2.08 -1.96
CA VAL A 69 9.96 -3.19 -1.02
C VAL A 69 9.34 -4.47 -1.57
N THR A 70 8.36 -4.36 -2.46
CA THR A 70 7.74 -5.50 -3.14
C THR A 70 7.31 -5.11 -4.54
N THR A 71 7.80 -5.86 -5.52
CA THR A 71 7.41 -5.80 -6.94
C THR A 71 7.01 -7.17 -7.48
N ASN A 72 6.97 -8.20 -6.62
CA ASN A 72 6.61 -9.56 -6.99
C ASN A 72 5.11 -9.64 -7.36
N PRO A 73 4.75 -10.12 -8.56
CA PRO A 73 3.35 -10.13 -9.02
C PRO A 73 2.37 -10.90 -8.12
N GLU A 74 2.77 -12.02 -7.52
CA GLU A 74 1.89 -12.81 -6.65
C GLU A 74 1.60 -12.06 -5.34
N SER A 75 2.63 -11.45 -4.76
CA SER A 75 2.47 -10.61 -3.57
C SER A 75 1.62 -9.38 -3.87
N LEU A 76 1.83 -8.72 -5.00
CA LEU A 76 1.03 -7.56 -5.41
C LEU A 76 -0.44 -7.94 -5.61
N LEU A 77 -0.72 -9.06 -6.26
CA LEU A 77 -2.09 -9.54 -6.48
C LEU A 77 -2.81 -9.81 -5.15
N LYS A 78 -2.12 -10.43 -4.18
CA LYS A 78 -2.68 -10.65 -2.84
C LYS A 78 -3.03 -9.32 -2.16
N ILE A 79 -2.15 -8.33 -2.26
CA ILE A 79 -2.38 -7.01 -1.66
C ILE A 79 -3.53 -6.29 -2.39
N GLU A 80 -3.62 -6.38 -3.72
CA GLU A 80 -4.75 -5.84 -4.49
C GLU A 80 -6.10 -6.42 -4.05
N ASP A 81 -6.18 -7.76 -3.92
CA ASP A 81 -7.37 -8.49 -3.49
C ASP A 81 -7.78 -8.09 -2.07
N GLU A 82 -6.83 -8.05 -1.15
CA GLU A 82 -7.09 -7.68 0.25
C GLU A 82 -7.52 -6.21 0.41
N LEU A 83 -6.98 -5.32 -0.43
CA LEU A 83 -7.37 -3.91 -0.49
C LEU A 83 -8.63 -3.67 -1.34
N GLY A 84 -9.24 -4.70 -1.95
CA GLY A 84 -10.42 -4.55 -2.80
C GLY A 84 -10.20 -3.65 -4.03
N LEU A 85 -8.99 -3.66 -4.59
CA LEU A 85 -8.62 -2.87 -5.77
C LEU A 85 -8.99 -3.56 -7.09
N ILE A 86 -9.34 -4.85 -7.03
CA ILE A 86 -9.72 -5.70 -8.17
C ILE A 86 -10.98 -6.51 -7.87
#